data_AF-A0A929SZB8-F1
#
_entry.id   AF-A0A929SZB8-F1
#
_cell.length_a   1.000
_cell.length_b   1.000
_cell.length_c   1.000
_cell.angle_alpha   90.00
_cell.angle_beta   90.00
_cell.angle_gamma   90.00
#
_symmetry.space_group_name_H-M   'P 1'
#
loop_
_entity.id
_entity.type
_entity.pdbx_description
1 polymer ?
#
loop_
_entity_poly.entity_id
_entity_poly.type
_entity_poly.pdbx_seq_one_letter_code
_entity_poly.pdbx_strand_id
1 'polypeptide(L)'
;MRLRNKPWAKDTLLAHPEMVIQNPEEWKGRWKERFGNDHPIHIEIGSGKGQFVSEMAKKNPDINYIGIEIQESVLVVALEKA
;
A
#
# COMPACT_ATOMS: atom_id res chain seq x y z
N MET A 1 2.66 1.71 -21.74
CA MET A 1 2.70 0.24 -21.61
C MET A 1 1.32 -0.24 -21.21
N ARG A 2 0.67 -1.15 -21.95
CA ARG A 2 -0.68 -1.63 -21.61
C ARG A 2 -0.61 -2.57 -20.41
N LEU A 3 -1.40 -2.28 -19.39
CA LEU A 3 -1.54 -3.15 -18.23
C LEU A 3 -2.27 -4.44 -18.62
N ARG A 4 -1.66 -5.59 -18.28
CA ARG A 4 -2.29 -6.90 -18.42
C ARG A 4 -3.04 -7.21 -17.13
N ASN A 5 -4.28 -7.66 -17.28
CA ASN A 5 -5.06 -8.19 -16.17
C ASN A 5 -4.33 -9.41 -15.56
N LYS A 6 -4.28 -9.47 -14.23
CA LYS A 6 -3.75 -10.58 -13.44
C LYS A 6 -4.91 -11.16 -12.63
N PRO A 7 -5.55 -12.25 -13.08
CA PRO A 7 -6.72 -12.81 -12.41
C PRO A 7 -6.46 -13.21 -10.95
N TRP A 8 -5.22 -13.60 -10.64
CA TRP A 8 -4.75 -14.02 -9.31
C TRP A 8 -4.42 -12.84 -8.37
N ALA A 9 -4.47 -11.59 -8.85
CA ALA A 9 -4.09 -10.43 -8.05
C ALA A 9 -4.94 -10.30 -6.80
N LYS A 10 -6.26 -10.48 -6.94
CA LYS A 10 -7.21 -10.35 -5.84
C LYS A 10 -6.92 -11.31 -4.69
N ASP A 11 -6.75 -12.60 -4.99
CA ASP A 11 -6.47 -13.61 -3.97
C ASP A 11 -5.15 -13.34 -3.26
N THR A 12 -4.13 -12.87 -4.00
CA THR A 12 -2.83 -12.51 -3.43
C THR A 12 -2.96 -11.30 -2.50
N LEU A 13 -3.67 -10.25 -2.93
CA LEU A 13 -3.91 -9.07 -2.09
C LEU A 13 -4.68 -9.40 -0.81
N LEU A 14 -5.65 -10.31 -0.88
CA LEU A 14 -6.42 -10.77 0.27
C LEU A 14 -5.59 -11.63 1.25
N ALA A 15 -4.58 -12.33 0.74
CA ALA A 15 -3.67 -13.14 1.56
C ALA A 15 -2.69 -12.31 2.40
N HIS A 16 -2.59 -10.99 2.15
CA HIS A 16 -1.65 -10.09 2.82
C HIS A 16 -2.34 -8.91 3.56
N PRO A 17 -3.24 -9.15 4.52
CA PRO A 17 -3.93 -8.09 5.27
C PRO A 17 -2.98 -7.22 6.13
N GLU A 18 -1.77 -7.72 6.40
CA GLU A 18 -0.70 -7.00 7.09
C GLU A 18 -0.09 -5.86 6.25
N MET A 19 -0.29 -5.85 4.93
CA MET A 19 0.16 -4.77 4.05
C MET A 19 -0.97 -4.15 3.23
N VAL A 20 -1.98 -4.94 2.87
CA VAL A 20 -3.11 -4.50 2.03
C VAL A 20 -4.36 -4.37 2.89
N ILE A 21 -4.80 -3.13 3.09
CA ILE A 21 -5.99 -2.83 3.90
C ILE A 21 -7.24 -2.85 3.01
N GLN A 22 -8.13 -3.82 3.27
CA GLN A 22 -9.40 -3.95 2.54
C GLN A 22 -10.46 -2.96 3.01
N ASN A 23 -10.46 -2.63 4.31
CA ASN A 23 -11.44 -1.75 4.96
C ASN A 23 -10.75 -0.52 5.58
N PRO A 24 -10.28 0.44 4.78
CA PRO A 24 -9.56 1.60 5.28
C PRO A 24 -10.41 2.52 6.16
N GLU A 25 -11.74 2.44 6.05
CA GLU A 25 -12.65 3.22 6.90
C GLU A 25 -12.57 2.86 8.39
N GLU A 26 -12.23 1.61 8.73
CA GLU A 26 -12.09 1.16 10.13
C GLU A 26 -10.90 1.83 10.85
N TRP A 27 -9.92 2.28 10.05
CA TRP A 27 -8.70 2.95 10.51
C TRP A 27 -8.81 4.47 10.48
N LYS A 28 -9.96 5.02 10.06
CA LYS A 28 -10.19 6.46 10.02
C LYS A 28 -9.95 7.09 11.40
N GLY A 29 -9.00 8.01 11.47
CA GLY A 29 -8.59 8.68 12.72
C GLY A 29 -7.66 7.86 13.63
N ARG A 30 -7.37 6.60 13.29
CA ARG A 30 -6.55 5.68 14.11
C ARG A 30 -5.42 4.98 13.33
N TRP A 31 -5.05 5.52 12.18
CA TRP A 31 -3.97 4.96 11.35
C TRP A 31 -2.64 4.78 12.11
N LYS A 32 -2.36 5.61 13.10
CA LYS A 32 -1.18 5.47 13.97
C LYS A 32 -1.15 4.16 14.74
N GLU A 33 -2.31 3.67 15.20
CA GLU A 33 -2.42 2.36 15.88
C GLU A 33 -2.00 1.23 14.93
N ARG A 34 -2.29 1.36 13.64
CA ARG A 34 -1.93 0.37 12.62
C ARG A 34 -0.44 0.29 12.33
N PHE A 35 0.25 1.43 12.40
CA PHE A 35 1.70 1.52 12.29
C PHE A 35 2.42 1.20 13.61
N GLY A 36 1.70 1.23 14.73
CA GLY A 36 2.26 0.99 16.07
C GLY A 36 3.21 2.09 16.54
N ASN A 37 3.15 3.28 15.93
CA ASN A 37 4.02 4.41 16.24
C ASN A 37 3.31 5.75 15.99
N ASP A 38 3.95 6.84 16.40
CA ASP A 38 3.42 8.21 16.28
C ASP A 38 4.00 9.01 15.11
N HIS A 39 4.71 8.35 14.19
CA HIS A 39 5.37 8.99 13.06
C HIS A 39 4.37 9.69 12.13
N PRO A 40 4.80 10.74 11.41
CA PRO A 40 3.99 11.38 10.38
C PRO A 40 3.53 10.36 9.33
N ILE A 41 2.33 10.57 8.78
CA ILE A 41 1.77 9.70 7.74
C ILE A 41 1.73 10.48 6.43
N HIS A 42 2.41 9.96 5.41
CA HIS A 42 2.37 10.46 4.03
C HIS A 42 1.57 9.50 3.14
N ILE A 43 0.85 10.06 2.18
CA ILE A 43 0.01 9.29 1.27
C ILE A 43 0.46 9.47 -0.18
N GLU A 44 0.41 8.40 -0.96
CA GLU A 44 0.55 8.43 -2.41
C GLU A 44 -0.77 7.95 -3.05
N ILE A 45 -1.44 8.83 -3.79
CA ILE A 45 -2.67 8.50 -4.54
C ILE A 45 -2.28 8.14 -5.97
N GLY A 46 -2.61 6.93 -6.41
CA GLY A 46 -2.16 6.38 -7.68
C GLY A 46 -0.72 5.88 -7.59
N SER A 47 -0.41 5.06 -6.57
CA SER A 47 0.94 4.54 -6.32
C SER A 47 1.49 3.65 -7.43
N GLY A 48 0.63 3.22 -8.36
CA GLY A 48 1.04 2.39 -9.48
C GLY A 48 1.70 1.10 -8.96
N LYS A 49 2.90 0.79 -9.46
CA LYS A 49 3.67 -0.39 -9.03
C LYS A 49 4.40 -0.19 -7.69
N GLY A 50 4.06 0.82 -6.92
CA GLY A 50 4.56 1.04 -5.56
C GLY A 50 6.04 1.43 -5.44
N GLN A 51 6.73 1.75 -6.54
CA GLN A 51 8.16 2.05 -6.49
C GLN A 51 8.45 3.30 -5.65
N PHE A 52 7.69 4.36 -5.87
CA PHE A 52 7.91 5.64 -5.18
C PHE A 52 7.65 5.51 -3.68
N VAL A 53 6.45 5.08 -3.28
CA VAL A 53 6.11 4.85 -1.86
C VAL A 53 7.11 3.92 -1.15
N SER A 54 7.54 2.82 -1.79
CA SER A 54 8.48 1.86 -1.19
C SER A 54 9.87 2.45 -1.02
N GLU A 55 10.37 3.19 -2.01
CA GLU A 55 11.67 3.87 -1.89
C GLU A 55 11.65 4.98 -0.85
N MET A 56 10.54 5.72 -0.75
CA MET A 56 10.39 6.78 0.24
C MET A 56 10.31 6.24 1.66
N ALA A 57 9.59 5.13 1.87
CA ALA A 57 9.58 4.42 3.15
C ALA A 57 10.97 3.92 3.55
N LYS A 58 11.75 3.36 2.61
CA LYS A 58 13.14 2.91 2.86
C LYS A 58 14.09 4.06 3.19
N LYS A 59 13.91 5.23 2.55
CA LYS A 59 14.74 6.43 2.78
C LYS A 59 14.38 7.17 4.07
N ASN A 60 13.13 7.08 4.53
CA ASN A 60 12.61 7.83 5.68
C ASN A 60 11.94 6.86 6.66
N PRO A 61 12.71 6.13 7.48
CA PRO A 61 12.14 5.15 8.42
C PRO A 61 11.26 5.80 9.50
N ASP A 62 11.43 7.11 9.73
CA ASP A 62 10.66 7.89 10.70
C ASP A 62 9.36 8.45 10.11
N ILE A 63 8.94 8.01 8.93
CA ILE A 63 7.70 8.41 8.27
C ILE A 63 6.93 7.16 7.84
N ASN A 64 5.65 7.12 8.17
CA ASN A 64 4.72 6.09 7.72
C ASN A 64 4.17 6.44 6.34
N TYR A 65 4.08 5.46 5.45
CA TYR A 65 3.58 5.68 4.09
C TYR A 65 2.37 4.80 3.79
N ILE A 66 1.37 5.37 3.12
CA ILE A 66 0.20 4.66 2.61
C ILE A 66 0.11 4.89 1.10
N GLY A 67 0.24 3.82 0.32
CA GLY A 67 0.00 3.83 -1.13
C GLY A 67 -1.44 3.42 -1.45
N ILE A 68 -2.12 4.20 -2.28
CA ILE A 68 -3.49 3.94 -2.72
C ILE A 68 -3.47 3.71 -4.23
N GLU A 69 -4.02 2.58 -4.66
CA GLU A 69 -4.14 2.22 -6.08
C GLU A 69 -5.50 1.57 -6.34
N ILE A 70 -6.13 1.93 -7.46
CA ILE A 70 -7.46 1.44 -7.84
C ILE A 70 -7.38 0.11 -8.59
N GLN A 71 -6.29 -0.16 -9.30
CA GLN A 71 -6.12 -1.38 -10.07
C GLN A 71 -5.41 -2.47 -9.28
N GLU A 72 -6.15 -3.53 -8.91
CA GLU A 72 -5.62 -4.72 -8.22
C GLU A 72 -4.42 -5.35 -8.95
N SER A 73 -4.48 -5.43 -10.28
CA SER A 73 -3.40 -5.98 -11.12
C SER A 73 -2.09 -5.17 -11.06
N VAL A 74 -2.18 -3.91 -10.63
CA VAL A 74 -1.03 -3.03 -10.40
C VAL A 74 -0.60 -3.11 -8.93
N LEU A 75 -1.56 -3.05 -8.01
CA LEU A 75 -1.32 -3.11 -6.57
C LEU A 75 -0.61 -4.40 -6.15
N VAL A 76 -0.91 -5.53 -6.78
CA VAL A 76 -0.20 -6.79 -6.48
C VAL A 76 1.30 -6.71 -6.81
N VAL A 77 1.67 -5.92 -7.82
CA VAL A 77 3.09 -5.68 -8.16
C VAL A 77 3.73 -4.69 -7.18
N ALA A 78 2.95 -3.77 -6.62
CA ALA A 78 3.41 -2.92 -5.52
C ALA A 78 3.70 -3.73 -4.26
N LEU A 79 2.84 -4.70 -3.94
CA LEU A 79 3.01 -5.61 -2.81
C LEU A 79 4.29 -6.44 -2.92
N GLU A 80 4.65 -6.92 -4.11
CA GLU A 80 5.92 -7.64 -4.35
C GLU A 80 7.18 -6.80 -4.09
N LYS A 81 7.05 -5.46 -4.00
CA LYS A 81 8.17 -4.52 -3.83
C LYS A 81 8.27 -3.88 -2.45
N ALA A 82 7.18 -3.95 -1.68
CA ALA A 82 7.11 -3.45 -0.31
C ALA A 82 8.12 -4.21 0.56
#